data_AF-M7XHY5-F1
#
_entry.id   AF-M7XHY5-F1
#
_cell.length_a   1.000
_cell.length_b   1.000
_cell.length_c   1.000
_cell.angle_alpha   90.00
_cell.angle_beta   90.00
_cell.angle_gamma   90.00
#
_symmetry.space_group_name_H-M   'P 1'
#
loop_
_entity.id
_entity.type
_entity.pdbx_description
1 polymer ?
#
loop_
_entity_poly.entity_id
_entity_poly.type
_entity_poly.pdbx_seq_one_letter_code
_entity_poly.pdbx_strand_id
1 'polypeptide(L)'
;MKNLSISLLFLFISSFANGQSIKKLDKITKDANEAKAAFLETDPHLQTLFESSHGYVIFPNIGKGGLGVGGATGNGVVWEKGQLVGYAKMTQLTLGFQAGGQGYSEVIFFQNKEAFDRFTSNKIEFGAEVSAVAIKPQASVGAKYLNGVLVFTQSKGGLMYEASLGGQKFSYTAK
;
A
#
# COMPACT_ATOMS: atom_id res chain seq x y z
N MET A 1 59.90 -19.97 -20.86
CA MET A 1 58.46 -20.08 -21.23
C MET A 1 57.70 -20.25 -19.93
N LYS A 2 56.86 -19.26 -19.60
CA LYS A 2 55.98 -19.22 -18.43
C LYS A 2 54.80 -20.19 -18.65
N ASN A 3 54.18 -20.65 -17.57
CA ASN A 3 52.80 -21.14 -17.38
C ASN A 3 52.84 -22.10 -16.17
N LEU A 4 51.87 -22.24 -15.27
CA LEU A 4 50.60 -21.59 -14.97
C LEU A 4 50.06 -22.44 -13.81
N SER A 5 49.84 -21.89 -12.61
CA SER A 5 48.88 -22.49 -11.66
C SER A 5 48.55 -21.49 -10.56
N ILE A 6 47.46 -20.74 -10.75
CA ILE A 6 46.77 -20.01 -9.69
C ILE A 6 45.39 -20.65 -9.64
N SER A 7 45.22 -21.61 -8.72
CA SER A 7 43.93 -22.22 -8.46
C SER A 7 43.02 -21.25 -7.72
N LEU A 8 41.85 -21.10 -8.30
CA LEU A 8 40.72 -20.26 -7.95
C LEU A 8 40.07 -20.77 -6.65
N LEU A 9 40.09 -19.98 -5.59
CA LEU A 9 39.27 -20.20 -4.41
C LEU A 9 38.47 -18.92 -4.09
N PHE A 10 37.42 -18.68 -4.89
CA PHE A 10 36.37 -17.73 -4.57
C PHE A 10 35.08 -18.52 -4.36
N LEU A 11 34.87 -18.99 -3.14
CA LEU A 11 33.69 -19.76 -2.78
C LEU A 11 33.22 -19.31 -1.40
N PHE A 12 32.87 -18.04 -1.25
CA PHE A 12 32.05 -17.53 -0.15
C PHE A 12 31.67 -16.10 -0.50
N ILE A 13 30.39 -15.82 -0.75
CA ILE A 13 29.63 -14.56 -0.54
C ILE A 13 28.33 -14.70 -1.36
N SER A 14 27.33 -15.38 -0.81
CA SER A 14 25.95 -15.31 -1.35
C SER A 14 24.88 -15.18 -0.25
N SER A 15 25.27 -15.16 1.03
CA SER A 15 24.32 -15.13 2.16
C SER A 15 23.91 -13.73 2.63
N PHE A 16 24.49 -12.64 2.11
CA PHE A 16 24.22 -11.29 2.62
C PHE A 16 22.96 -10.62 2.01
N ALA A 17 22.50 -11.04 0.83
CA ALA A 17 21.38 -10.39 0.14
C ALA A 17 20.00 -10.72 0.75
N ASN A 18 19.83 -11.90 1.36
CA ASN A 18 18.53 -12.35 1.88
C ASN A 18 18.14 -11.68 3.22
N GLY A 19 19.11 -11.38 4.09
CA GLY A 19 18.83 -10.83 5.43
C GLY A 19 18.26 -9.41 5.43
N GLN A 20 18.61 -8.58 4.45
CA GLN A 20 18.06 -7.22 4.32
C GLN A 20 16.62 -7.21 3.81
N SER A 21 16.29 -8.13 2.90
CA SER A 21 14.93 -8.24 2.35
C SER A 21 13.93 -8.64 3.43
N ILE A 22 14.23 -9.67 4.23
CA ILE A 22 13.35 -10.13 5.31
C ILE A 22 13.07 -9.02 6.33
N LYS A 23 14.11 -8.32 6.81
CA LYS A 23 13.94 -7.20 7.76
C LYS A 23 13.04 -6.09 7.21
N LYS A 24 13.10 -5.82 5.90
CA LYS A 24 12.25 -4.82 5.25
C LYS A 24 10.79 -5.28 5.21
N LEU A 25 10.54 -6.56 4.92
CA LEU A 25 9.20 -7.16 4.90
C LEU A 25 8.58 -7.21 6.30
N ASP A 26 9.37 -7.56 7.32
CA ASP A 26 8.93 -7.52 8.72
C ASP A 26 8.56 -6.10 9.14
N LYS A 27 9.40 -5.12 8.77
CA LYS A 27 9.14 -3.72 9.07
C LYS A 27 7.84 -3.21 8.41
N ILE A 28 7.64 -3.44 7.11
CA ILE A 28 6.43 -2.94 6.43
C ILE A 28 5.16 -3.62 6.97
N THR A 29 5.26 -4.91 7.37
CA THR A 29 4.16 -5.64 8.02
C THR A 29 3.84 -5.06 9.39
N LYS A 30 4.86 -4.74 10.18
CA LYS A 30 4.68 -4.03 11.46
C LYS A 30 4.01 -2.67 11.26
N ASP A 31 4.56 -1.84 10.37
CA ASP A 31 4.03 -0.50 10.07
C ASP A 31 2.56 -0.57 9.61
N ALA A 32 2.19 -1.60 8.83
CA ALA A 32 0.84 -1.79 8.33
C ALA A 32 -0.15 -2.22 9.43
N ASN A 33 0.28 -3.02 10.41
CA ASN A 33 -0.53 -3.33 11.59
C ASN A 33 -0.71 -2.10 12.50
N GLU A 34 0.33 -1.28 12.65
CA GLU A 34 0.22 0.01 13.38
C GLU A 34 -0.76 0.95 12.68
N ALA A 35 -0.71 1.04 11.34
CA ALA A 35 -1.69 1.81 10.57
C ALA A 35 -3.11 1.26 10.72
N LYS A 36 -3.30 -0.07 10.73
CA LYS A 36 -4.60 -0.69 11.02
C LYS A 36 -5.15 -0.24 12.38
N ALA A 37 -4.31 -0.26 13.41
CA ALA A 37 -4.70 0.20 14.74
C ALA A 37 -5.09 1.69 14.74
N ALA A 38 -4.33 2.55 14.05
CA ALA A 38 -4.64 3.97 13.95
C ALA A 38 -5.96 4.27 13.20
N PHE A 39 -6.28 3.47 12.17
CA PHE A 39 -7.57 3.54 11.49
C PHE A 39 -8.73 3.16 12.43
N LEU A 40 -8.57 2.06 13.17
CA LEU A 40 -9.58 1.58 14.13
C LEU A 40 -9.76 2.51 15.33
N GLU A 41 -8.69 3.15 15.78
CA GLU A 41 -8.74 4.19 16.81
C GLU A 41 -9.58 5.39 16.36
N THR A 42 -9.49 5.75 15.07
CA THR A 42 -10.25 6.87 14.50
C THR A 42 -11.71 6.50 14.23
N ASP A 43 -11.96 5.30 13.70
CA ASP A 43 -13.31 4.78 13.47
C ASP A 43 -13.38 3.27 13.78
N PRO A 44 -13.88 2.89 14.98
CA PRO A 44 -14.01 1.49 15.37
C PRO A 44 -14.91 0.65 14.46
N HIS A 45 -15.82 1.27 13.70
CA HIS A 45 -16.71 0.55 12.77
C HIS A 45 -15.96 -0.06 11.58
N LEU A 46 -14.73 0.41 11.28
CA LEU A 46 -13.86 -0.22 10.30
C LEU A 46 -13.53 -1.69 10.64
N GLN A 47 -13.64 -2.08 11.92
CA GLN A 47 -13.43 -3.47 12.33
C GLN A 47 -14.29 -4.43 11.51
N THR A 48 -15.56 -4.09 11.27
CA THR A 48 -16.46 -4.90 10.46
C THR A 48 -15.97 -5.04 9.02
N LEU A 49 -15.37 -4.00 8.43
CA LEU A 49 -14.81 -4.10 7.07
C LEU A 49 -13.55 -4.98 7.03
N PHE A 50 -12.69 -4.89 8.05
CA PHE A 50 -11.53 -5.78 8.16
C PHE A 50 -11.91 -7.25 8.33
N GLU A 51 -13.05 -7.53 8.95
CA GLU A 51 -13.55 -8.89 9.18
C GLU A 51 -14.37 -9.44 7.99
N SER A 52 -15.16 -8.59 7.33
CA SER A 52 -16.13 -9.02 6.31
C SER A 52 -15.67 -8.89 4.86
N SER A 53 -14.65 -8.06 4.58
CA SER A 53 -14.09 -7.94 3.23
C SER A 53 -13.42 -9.25 2.78
N HIS A 54 -13.40 -9.50 1.48
CA HIS A 54 -12.69 -10.64 0.91
C HIS A 54 -11.18 -10.52 1.12
N GLY A 55 -10.66 -9.30 0.94
CA GLY A 55 -9.28 -8.96 1.20
C GLY A 55 -9.11 -7.47 1.37
N TYR A 56 -7.93 -7.06 1.82
CA TYR A 56 -7.58 -5.66 1.95
C TYR A 56 -6.08 -5.44 1.76
N VAL A 57 -5.70 -4.23 1.39
CA VAL A 57 -4.31 -3.78 1.38
C VAL A 57 -4.18 -2.53 2.24
N ILE A 58 -3.11 -2.48 3.05
CA ILE A 58 -2.77 -1.31 3.85
C ILE A 58 -1.44 -0.77 3.35
N PHE A 59 -1.44 0.50 2.92
CA PHE A 59 -0.27 1.30 2.65
C PHE A 59 -0.02 2.20 3.86
N PRO A 60 0.85 1.81 4.81
CA PRO A 60 1.04 2.59 6.02
C PRO A 60 1.74 3.91 5.77
N ASN A 61 2.51 4.05 4.68
CA ASN A 61 3.32 5.22 4.41
C ASN A 61 3.30 5.52 2.91
N ILE A 62 2.42 6.42 2.50
CA ILE A 62 2.42 7.02 1.17
C ILE A 62 3.02 8.42 1.30
N GLY A 63 4.10 8.65 0.57
CA GLY A 63 4.71 9.97 0.42
C GLY A 63 4.23 10.62 -0.87
N LYS A 64 3.78 11.87 -0.77
CA LYS A 64 3.34 12.70 -1.88
C LYS A 64 4.18 13.98 -1.94
N GLY A 65 4.56 14.42 -3.13
CA GLY A 65 5.30 15.67 -3.32
C GLY A 65 5.50 16.05 -4.78
N GLY A 66 5.90 17.30 -5.03
CA GLY A 66 6.20 17.84 -6.36
C GLY A 66 6.29 19.36 -6.37
N LEU A 67 6.73 19.95 -7.49
CA LEU A 67 6.63 21.40 -7.76
C LEU A 67 6.07 21.57 -9.17
N GLY A 68 4.74 21.67 -9.29
CA GLY A 68 4.02 21.75 -10.58
C GLY A 68 3.61 20.38 -11.14
N VAL A 69 4.56 19.45 -11.26
CA VAL A 69 4.28 18.02 -11.51
C VAL A 69 4.74 17.24 -10.29
N GLY A 70 3.84 16.43 -9.73
CA GLY A 70 4.07 15.66 -8.53
C GLY A 70 3.76 14.19 -8.70
N GLY A 71 4.00 13.45 -7.64
CA GLY A 71 3.60 12.06 -7.56
C GLY A 71 3.43 11.60 -6.13
N ALA A 72 2.82 10.43 -6.00
CA ALA A 72 2.75 9.70 -4.75
C ALA A 72 3.34 8.30 -4.93
N THR A 73 3.97 7.78 -3.88
CA THR A 73 4.34 6.36 -3.85
C THR A 73 4.32 5.81 -2.43
N GLY A 74 3.97 4.53 -2.31
CA GLY A 74 3.97 3.82 -1.04
C GLY A 74 4.11 2.31 -1.27
N ASN A 75 4.59 1.62 -0.24
CA ASN A 75 4.55 0.17 -0.17
C ASN A 75 3.45 -0.24 0.81
N GLY A 76 2.83 -1.38 0.57
CA GLY A 76 1.74 -1.89 1.36
C GLY A 76 1.80 -3.40 1.50
N VAL A 77 0.93 -3.90 2.37
CA VAL A 77 0.81 -5.32 2.72
C VAL A 77 -0.60 -5.77 2.38
N VAL A 78 -0.72 -6.98 1.84
CA VAL A 78 -1.96 -7.50 1.28
C VAL A 78 -2.42 -8.69 2.08
N TRP A 79 -3.68 -8.67 2.47
CA TRP A 79 -4.35 -9.75 3.18
C TRP A 79 -5.55 -10.26 2.40
N GLU A 80 -5.75 -11.57 2.44
CA GLU A 80 -6.96 -12.26 1.97
C GLU A 80 -7.53 -13.00 3.17
N LYS A 81 -8.81 -12.74 3.52
CA LYS A 81 -9.49 -13.38 4.65
C LYS A 81 -8.67 -13.34 5.96
N GLY A 82 -8.02 -12.21 6.21
CA GLY A 82 -7.17 -11.99 7.39
C GLY A 82 -5.78 -12.63 7.34
N GLN A 83 -5.43 -13.39 6.30
CA GLN A 83 -4.11 -13.98 6.12
C GLN A 83 -3.24 -13.10 5.22
N LEU A 84 -1.97 -12.88 5.60
CA LEU A 84 -1.02 -12.13 4.80
C LEU A 84 -0.63 -12.97 3.56
N VAL A 85 -0.95 -12.46 2.36
CA VAL A 85 -0.73 -13.16 1.07
C VAL A 85 0.28 -12.46 0.16
N GLY A 86 0.67 -11.23 0.46
CA GLY A 86 1.74 -10.57 -0.28
C GLY A 86 1.92 -9.10 0.07
N TYR A 87 2.55 -8.40 -0.86
CA TYR A 87 2.91 -7.00 -0.75
C TYR A 87 2.46 -6.26 -2.01
N ALA A 88 2.32 -4.94 -1.89
CA ALA A 88 1.97 -4.09 -3.01
C ALA A 88 2.80 -2.82 -3.04
N LYS A 89 3.00 -2.28 -4.22
CA LYS A 89 3.51 -0.93 -4.44
C LYS A 89 2.44 -0.10 -5.13
N MET A 90 2.24 1.12 -4.65
CA MET A 90 1.39 2.12 -5.31
C MET A 90 2.26 3.24 -5.85
N THR A 91 1.91 3.72 -7.04
CA THR A 91 2.47 4.93 -7.66
C THR A 91 1.36 5.78 -8.26
N GLN A 92 1.42 7.09 -8.09
CA GLN A 92 0.46 8.05 -8.64
C GLN A 92 1.21 9.19 -9.32
N LEU A 93 0.69 9.64 -10.47
CA LEU A 93 1.13 10.89 -11.10
C LEU A 93 0.09 11.98 -10.82
N THR A 94 0.54 13.17 -10.41
CA THR A 94 -0.35 14.31 -10.16
C THR A 94 0.11 15.55 -10.95
N LEU A 95 -0.85 16.28 -11.52
CA LEU A 95 -0.62 17.58 -12.15
C LEU A 95 -1.16 18.67 -11.23
N GLY A 96 -0.32 19.58 -10.74
CA GLY A 96 -0.75 20.70 -9.91
C GLY A 96 0.30 21.25 -8.92
N PHE A 97 -0.02 22.42 -8.37
CA PHE A 97 0.77 23.16 -7.38
C PHE A 97 0.75 22.47 -6.00
N GLN A 98 1.39 21.30 -5.88
CA GLN A 98 1.58 20.63 -4.59
C GLN A 98 2.89 21.05 -3.94
N ALA A 99 3.02 22.33 -3.60
CA ALA A 99 4.15 22.80 -2.80
C ALA A 99 4.06 22.22 -1.38
N GLY A 100 4.65 21.04 -1.16
CA GLY A 100 4.75 20.41 0.15
C GLY A 100 4.82 18.88 0.09
N GLY A 101 5.72 18.30 0.90
CA GLY A 101 5.75 16.86 1.16
C GLY A 101 4.63 16.48 2.12
N GLN A 102 3.74 15.57 1.72
CA GLN A 102 2.64 15.08 2.55
C GLN A 102 2.75 13.57 2.73
N GLY A 103 2.50 13.11 3.95
CA GLY A 103 2.48 11.70 4.31
C GLY A 103 1.09 11.24 4.73
N TYR A 104 0.64 10.10 4.24
CA TYR A 104 -0.62 9.51 4.66
C TYR A 104 -0.58 7.98 4.67
N SER A 105 -1.53 7.37 5.37
CA SER A 105 -1.85 5.96 5.24
C SER A 105 -3.13 5.77 4.44
N GLU A 106 -3.21 4.65 3.72
CA GLU A 106 -4.37 4.28 2.91
C GLU A 106 -4.70 2.81 3.17
N VAL A 107 -5.99 2.51 3.30
CA VAL A 107 -6.50 1.14 3.30
C VAL A 107 -7.52 0.98 2.18
N ILE A 108 -7.37 -0.08 1.40
CA ILE A 108 -8.28 -0.46 0.32
C ILE A 108 -8.90 -1.80 0.71
N PHE A 109 -10.22 -1.83 0.79
CA PHE A 109 -11.01 -3.03 1.00
C PHE A 109 -11.56 -3.54 -0.33
N PHE A 110 -11.52 -4.86 -0.51
CA PHE A 110 -12.09 -5.56 -1.64
C PHE A 110 -13.30 -6.36 -1.19
N GLN A 111 -14.47 -6.03 -1.74
CA GLN A 111 -15.74 -6.62 -1.32
C GLN A 111 -15.82 -8.12 -1.60
N ASN A 112 -15.33 -8.54 -2.76
CA ASN A 112 -15.48 -9.90 -3.27
C ASN A 112 -14.20 -10.39 -3.96
N LYS A 113 -14.21 -11.67 -4.35
CA LYS A 113 -13.07 -12.33 -4.98
C LYS A 113 -12.71 -11.65 -6.30
N GLU A 114 -13.71 -11.24 -7.07
CA GLU A 114 -13.50 -10.61 -8.37
C GLU A 114 -12.76 -9.28 -8.24
N ALA A 115 -13.09 -8.46 -7.23
CA ALA A 115 -12.38 -7.22 -6.96
C ALA A 115 -10.94 -7.47 -6.50
N PHE A 116 -10.74 -8.47 -5.64
CA PHE A 116 -9.42 -8.85 -5.15
C PHE A 116 -8.53 -9.40 -6.27
N ASP A 117 -9.06 -10.29 -7.11
CA ASP A 117 -8.35 -10.89 -8.24
C ASP A 117 -7.92 -9.83 -9.26
N ARG A 118 -8.74 -8.80 -9.51
CA ARG A 118 -8.35 -7.69 -10.39
C ARG A 118 -7.13 -6.94 -9.84
N PHE A 119 -7.07 -6.76 -8.53
CA PHE A 119 -5.94 -6.13 -7.86
C PHE A 119 -4.68 -7.00 -7.93
N THR A 120 -4.77 -8.26 -7.50
CA THR A 120 -3.60 -9.17 -7.46
C THR A 120 -3.11 -9.58 -8.85
N SER A 121 -3.97 -9.52 -9.87
CA SER A 121 -3.57 -9.70 -11.28
C SER A 121 -2.86 -8.48 -11.88
N ASN A 122 -2.62 -7.41 -11.13
CA ASN A 122 -2.07 -6.13 -11.62
C ASN A 122 -2.92 -5.50 -12.74
N LYS A 123 -4.23 -5.76 -12.73
CA LYS A 123 -5.20 -5.24 -13.71
C LYS A 123 -5.99 -4.05 -13.17
N ILE A 124 -5.54 -3.47 -12.06
CA ILE A 124 -6.22 -2.36 -11.41
C ILE A 124 -5.40 -1.09 -11.57
N GLU A 125 -6.05 -0.08 -12.14
CA GLU A 125 -5.63 1.31 -12.12
C GLU A 125 -6.84 2.09 -11.63
N PHE A 126 -6.67 2.94 -10.63
CA PHE A 126 -7.75 3.79 -10.18
C PHE A 126 -7.86 4.97 -11.14
N GLY A 127 -8.95 4.96 -11.93
CA GLY A 127 -9.39 6.07 -12.76
C GLY A 127 -9.94 7.22 -11.92
N ALA A 128 -10.48 8.24 -12.59
CA ALA A 128 -11.06 9.42 -11.93
C ALA A 128 -12.34 9.10 -11.16
N GLU A 129 -12.93 7.92 -11.35
CA GLU A 129 -14.21 7.52 -10.75
C GLU A 129 -14.06 7.03 -9.30
N VAL A 130 -12.90 6.51 -8.91
CA VAL A 130 -12.67 6.00 -7.55
C VAL A 130 -12.17 7.14 -6.67
N SER A 131 -12.91 7.45 -5.60
CA SER A 131 -12.56 8.47 -4.60
C SER A 131 -12.30 7.84 -3.24
N ALA A 132 -11.32 8.34 -2.50
CA ALA A 132 -11.06 7.91 -1.13
C ALA A 132 -11.92 8.68 -0.13
N VAL A 133 -12.45 7.97 0.85
CA VAL A 133 -13.10 8.58 2.01
C VAL A 133 -12.02 8.96 3.03
N ALA A 134 -11.89 10.24 3.35
CA ALA A 134 -11.01 10.67 4.45
C ALA A 134 -11.55 10.15 5.79
N ILE A 135 -10.71 9.48 6.58
CA ILE A 135 -11.16 8.88 7.84
C ILE A 135 -11.45 9.93 8.91
N LYS A 136 -12.60 9.78 9.56
CA LYS A 136 -13.10 10.55 10.71
C LYS A 136 -13.99 9.60 11.53
N PRO A 137 -14.36 9.94 12.77
CA PRO A 137 -15.33 9.13 13.52
C PRO A 137 -16.59 8.88 12.68
N GLN A 138 -17.00 7.61 12.59
CA GLN A 138 -18.17 7.14 11.82
C GLN A 138 -18.09 7.34 10.30
N ALA A 139 -16.93 7.69 9.74
CA ALA A 139 -16.78 7.87 8.29
C ALA A 139 -17.05 6.57 7.49
N SER A 140 -16.90 5.40 8.11
CA SER A 140 -17.24 4.12 7.50
C SER A 140 -18.74 3.79 7.53
N VAL A 141 -19.53 4.46 8.39
CA VAL A 141 -20.97 4.25 8.48
C VAL A 141 -21.65 4.75 7.20
N GLY A 142 -22.23 3.83 6.43
CA GLY A 142 -22.87 4.14 5.15
C GLY A 142 -21.92 4.31 3.98
N ALA A 143 -20.61 4.10 4.16
CA ALA A 143 -19.65 4.05 3.07
C ALA A 143 -19.97 2.89 2.13
N LYS A 144 -19.95 3.16 0.81
CA LYS A 144 -20.33 2.18 -0.21
C LYS A 144 -19.12 1.77 -1.02
N TYR A 145 -19.04 0.47 -1.32
CA TYR A 145 -18.10 -0.03 -2.31
C TYR A 145 -18.48 0.51 -3.70
N LEU A 146 -17.49 1.02 -4.41
CA LEU A 146 -17.59 1.35 -5.83
C LEU A 146 -16.84 0.28 -6.62
N ASN A 147 -17.53 -0.42 -7.52
CA ASN A 147 -16.97 -1.54 -8.29
C ASN A 147 -16.30 -2.62 -7.40
N GLY A 148 -16.83 -2.83 -6.18
CA GLY A 148 -16.28 -3.79 -5.21
C GLY A 148 -15.03 -3.30 -4.48
N VAL A 149 -14.70 -2.00 -4.55
CA VAL A 149 -13.56 -1.36 -3.87
C VAL A 149 -14.05 -0.25 -2.94
N LEU A 150 -13.49 -0.17 -1.73
CA LEU A 150 -13.73 0.91 -0.78
C LEU A 150 -12.40 1.36 -0.19
N VAL A 151 -12.13 2.67 -0.21
CA VAL A 151 -10.82 3.23 0.17
C VAL A 151 -10.98 4.23 1.29
N PHE A 152 -10.13 4.12 2.31
CA PHE A 152 -9.99 5.13 3.35
C PHE A 152 -8.57 5.65 3.41
N THR A 153 -8.41 6.94 3.69
CA THR A 153 -7.12 7.59 3.89
C THR A 153 -7.05 8.29 5.25
N GLN A 154 -5.87 8.31 5.85
CA GLN A 154 -5.60 8.99 7.11
C GLN A 154 -4.32 9.83 7.01
N SER A 155 -4.45 11.12 7.32
CA SER A 155 -3.30 12.02 7.32
C SER A 155 -2.32 11.70 8.43
N LYS A 156 -1.02 11.79 8.14
CA LYS A 156 0.02 11.77 9.18
C LYS A 156 0.40 13.16 9.69
N GLY A 157 -0.22 14.21 9.15
CA GLY A 157 -0.02 15.59 9.61
C GLY A 157 -0.97 16.58 8.94
N GLY A 158 -1.44 17.58 9.68
CA GLY A 158 -2.39 18.58 9.19
C GLY A 158 -3.77 18.04 8.81
N LEU A 159 -4.63 18.91 8.29
CA LEU A 159 -5.94 18.54 7.74
C LEU A 159 -5.77 17.95 6.34
N MET A 160 -6.29 16.75 6.10
CA MET A 160 -6.37 16.15 4.77
C MET A 160 -7.73 16.43 4.17
N TYR A 161 -7.74 17.10 3.01
CA TYR A 161 -8.91 17.14 2.15
C TYR A 161 -9.00 15.83 1.37
N GLU A 162 -10.22 15.43 1.01
CA GLU A 162 -10.52 14.21 0.25
C GLU A 162 -9.47 13.96 -0.84
N ALA A 163 -8.79 12.81 -0.76
CA ALA A 163 -7.69 12.49 -1.65
C ALA A 163 -8.23 11.93 -2.96
N SER A 164 -7.97 12.62 -4.08
CA SER A 164 -8.23 12.03 -5.39
C SER A 164 -7.30 10.82 -5.59
N LEU A 165 -7.89 9.66 -5.83
CA LEU A 165 -7.17 8.43 -6.15
C LEU A 165 -6.91 8.27 -7.65
N GLY A 166 -7.30 9.25 -8.46
CA GLY A 166 -7.09 9.23 -9.89
C GLY A 166 -5.61 9.09 -10.24
N GLY A 167 -5.32 8.16 -11.15
CA GLY A 167 -3.98 7.91 -11.66
C GLY A 167 -3.11 7.03 -10.75
N GLN A 168 -3.68 6.37 -9.74
CA GLN A 168 -2.96 5.36 -8.95
C GLN A 168 -2.84 4.05 -9.73
N LYS A 169 -1.59 3.57 -9.85
CA LYS A 169 -1.23 2.27 -10.38
C LYS A 169 -0.68 1.40 -9.25
N PHE A 170 -1.06 0.12 -9.27
CA PHE A 170 -0.63 -0.85 -8.28
C PHE A 170 0.23 -1.95 -8.90
N SER A 171 1.14 -2.49 -8.09
CA SER A 171 1.94 -3.67 -8.43
C SER A 171 2.01 -4.61 -7.23
N TYR A 172 1.42 -5.79 -7.37
CA TYR A 172 1.35 -6.84 -6.40
C TYR A 172 2.51 -7.83 -6.55
N THR A 173 3.02 -8.30 -5.42
CA THR A 173 4.00 -9.38 -5.31
C THR A 173 3.54 -10.35 -4.23
N ALA A 174 3.36 -11.63 -4.59
CA ALA A 174 3.04 -12.68 -3.64
C ALA A 174 4.17 -12.88 -2.62
N LYS A 175 3.81 -13.29 -1.40
CA LYS A 175 4.77 -13.61 -0.33
C LYS A 175 5.54 -14.90 -0.62
#